data_AF-A0A0F9S8Y4-F1
#
_entry.id   AF-A0A0F9S8Y4-F1
#
_cell.length_a   1.000
_cell.length_b   1.000
_cell.length_c   1.000
_cell.angle_alpha   90.00
_cell.angle_beta   90.00
_cell.angle_gamma   90.00
#
_symmetry.space_group_name_H-M   'P 1'
#
loop_
_entity.id
_entity.type
_entity.pdbx_description
1 polymer ?
#
loop_
_entity_poly.entity_id
_entity_poly.type
_entity_poly.pdbx_seq_one_letter_code
_entity_poly.pdbx_strand_id
1 'polypeptide(L)'
;MNELTVKGSDFGLEEAKAKEIKAMFQPVLDKMVELEKEFNDLNVRKITTEVCNEARTLRLQYRNVRISTGKIHKELKSFYLKGGRFVDGWKNAQSMASDGIEEKLSAIENHFKLIEEAKIIELQESREKELQKYNEIILPGLGQMDDQTWNNYLTGVKTNYQLKIDAEKLAEETKKKEARILDLHAERTKVILPYHQWWEPELSEPDFNFGKLGVTAFDNILRSLKQKKVDWDKEQSRILEENKRLEDEAKKRDEKEKQDRLKRENTERVEREKREKLESELNQRKEVELQKKVEEEKQIQAELSKGDKAKVQDLIKDLQNLQRKYQFKSVRNSGYNY
;
A
#
# COMPACT_ATOMS: atom_id res chain seq x y z
N MET A 1 68.83 -16.96 86.94
CA MET A 1 67.69 -16.72 86.03
C MET A 1 66.43 -16.26 86.76
N ASN A 2 65.86 -15.10 86.39
CA ASN A 2 64.45 -14.77 86.69
C ASN A 2 63.56 -15.89 86.12
N GLU A 3 62.60 -16.37 86.89
CA GLU A 3 61.70 -17.47 86.56
C GLU A 3 61.05 -17.32 85.17
N LEU A 4 61.61 -17.98 84.16
CA LEU A 4 60.93 -18.24 82.88
C LEU A 4 59.80 -19.25 83.15
N THR A 5 58.70 -18.76 83.72
CA THR A 5 57.51 -19.57 84.01
C THR A 5 56.55 -19.51 82.83
N VAL A 6 56.62 -20.52 81.97
CA VAL A 6 55.59 -20.74 80.94
C VAL A 6 54.35 -21.32 81.64
N LYS A 7 53.22 -20.61 81.59
CA LYS A 7 51.95 -21.08 82.16
C LYS A 7 51.17 -21.88 81.12
N GLY A 8 50.68 -23.06 81.50
CA GLY A 8 49.87 -23.91 80.60
C GLY A 8 48.51 -23.29 80.23
N SER A 9 47.98 -22.41 81.09
CA SER A 9 46.74 -21.67 80.87
C SER A 9 46.75 -20.84 79.59
N ASP A 10 47.92 -20.27 79.26
CA ASP A 10 48.09 -19.36 78.13
C ASP A 10 47.94 -20.10 76.78
N PHE A 11 48.00 -21.43 76.81
CA PHE A 11 47.87 -22.31 75.64
C PHE A 11 46.62 -23.19 75.71
N GLY A 12 45.68 -22.91 76.63
CA GLY A 12 44.45 -23.68 76.79
C GLY A 12 44.66 -25.13 77.24
N LEU A 13 45.79 -25.42 77.89
CA LEU A 13 46.10 -26.75 78.39
C LEU A 13 45.54 -26.94 79.81
N GLU A 14 44.98 -28.12 80.05
CA GLU A 14 44.60 -28.56 81.39
C GLU A 14 45.82 -28.60 82.32
N GLU A 15 45.64 -28.22 83.59
CA GLU A 15 46.73 -28.09 84.56
C GLU A 15 47.52 -29.41 84.73
N ALA A 16 46.84 -30.56 84.68
CA ALA A 16 47.47 -31.88 84.73
C ALA A 16 48.41 -32.11 83.53
N LYS A 17 47.95 -31.80 82.30
CA LYS A 17 48.74 -31.97 81.08
C LYS A 17 49.88 -30.96 80.97
N ALA A 18 49.68 -29.73 81.42
CA ALA A 18 50.74 -28.74 81.53
C ALA A 18 51.84 -29.21 82.51
N LYS A 19 51.47 -29.83 83.63
CA LYS A 19 52.43 -30.43 84.59
C LYS A 19 53.20 -31.60 83.98
N GLU A 20 52.55 -32.50 83.24
CA GLU A 20 53.21 -33.61 82.53
C GLU A 20 54.25 -33.08 81.52
N ILE A 21 53.90 -32.10 80.70
CA ILE A 21 54.83 -31.51 79.72
C ILE A 21 56.01 -30.83 80.44
N LYS A 22 55.73 -30.06 81.51
CA LYS A 22 56.77 -29.39 82.30
C LYS A 22 57.74 -30.40 82.91
N ALA A 23 57.24 -31.52 83.43
CA ALA A 23 58.07 -32.57 84.01
C ALA A 23 59.09 -33.13 83.01
N MET A 24 58.75 -33.22 81.72
CA MET A 24 59.67 -33.70 80.68
C MET A 24 60.83 -32.73 80.41
N PHE A 25 60.64 -31.42 80.62
CA PHE A 25 61.70 -30.41 80.46
C PHE A 25 62.49 -30.15 81.76
N GLN A 26 61.94 -30.52 82.92
CA GLN A 26 62.52 -30.24 84.24
C GLN A 26 64.00 -30.67 84.37
N PRO A 27 64.44 -31.88 83.94
CA PRO A 27 65.84 -32.29 84.08
C PRO A 27 66.82 -31.40 83.31
N VAL A 28 66.39 -30.88 82.16
CA VAL A 28 67.19 -29.96 81.33
C VAL A 28 67.22 -28.57 81.96
N LEU A 29 66.11 -28.12 82.53
CA LEU A 29 66.03 -26.84 83.26
C LEU A 29 66.91 -26.86 84.50
N ASP A 30 66.86 -27.92 85.30
CA ASP A 30 67.71 -28.09 86.49
C ASP A 30 69.19 -28.07 86.08
N LYS A 31 69.53 -28.76 84.98
CA LYS A 31 70.91 -28.75 84.47
C LYS A 31 71.35 -27.36 84.01
N MET A 32 70.47 -26.56 83.41
CA MET A 32 70.79 -25.17 83.05
C MET A 32 71.09 -24.31 84.28
N VAL A 33 70.38 -24.51 85.39
CA VAL A 33 70.63 -23.80 86.65
C VAL A 33 71.99 -24.16 87.24
N GLU A 34 72.39 -25.44 87.17
CA GLU A 34 73.74 -25.87 87.58
C GLU A 34 74.83 -25.22 86.71
N LEU A 35 74.68 -25.28 85.38
CA LEU A 35 75.65 -24.70 84.45
C LEU A 35 75.74 -23.18 84.60
N GLU A 36 74.65 -22.50 84.99
CA GLU A 36 74.65 -21.04 85.26
C GLU A 36 75.52 -20.70 86.49
N LYS A 37 75.51 -21.55 87.52
CA LYS A 37 76.40 -21.37 88.69
C LYS A 37 77.87 -21.51 88.28
N GLU A 38 78.19 -22.54 87.50
CA GLU A 38 79.54 -22.76 86.97
C GLU A 38 79.98 -21.60 86.05
N PHE A 39 79.07 -21.08 85.22
CA PHE A 39 79.32 -19.94 84.36
C PHE A 39 79.63 -18.67 85.16
N ASN A 40 78.82 -18.35 86.17
CA ASN A 40 79.00 -17.16 86.98
C ASN A 40 80.33 -17.20 87.75
N ASP A 41 80.74 -18.36 88.24
CA ASP A 41 82.04 -18.56 88.88
C ASP A 41 83.20 -18.37 87.88
N LEU A 42 83.11 -18.98 86.70
CA LEU A 42 84.13 -18.80 85.65
C LEU A 42 84.26 -17.35 85.17
N ASN A 43 83.15 -16.61 85.10
CA ASN A 43 83.11 -15.24 84.57
C ASN A 43 83.86 -14.22 85.44
N VAL A 44 84.05 -14.50 86.73
CA VAL A 44 84.76 -13.60 87.67
C VAL A 44 86.28 -13.89 87.70
N ARG A 45 86.72 -15.06 87.21
CA ARG A 45 88.13 -15.46 87.23
C ARG A 45 88.96 -14.73 86.17
N LYS A 46 90.26 -14.55 86.42
CA LYS A 46 91.20 -14.00 85.44
C LYS A 46 91.41 -14.99 84.30
N ILE A 47 91.54 -14.49 83.07
CA ILE A 47 91.69 -15.33 81.88
C ILE A 47 93.07 -15.99 81.89
N THR A 48 93.10 -17.29 82.22
CA THR A 48 94.27 -18.18 82.09
C THR A 48 93.97 -19.33 81.12
N THR A 49 94.99 -20.11 80.75
CA THR A 49 94.85 -21.26 79.84
C THR A 49 93.90 -22.32 80.39
N GLU A 50 93.89 -22.53 81.71
CA GLU A 50 93.02 -23.49 82.41
C GLU A 50 91.56 -23.03 82.35
N VAL A 51 91.30 -21.75 82.65
CA VAL A 51 89.96 -21.15 82.56
C VAL A 51 89.41 -21.23 81.13
N CYS A 52 90.26 -21.10 80.11
CA CYS A 52 89.85 -21.27 78.71
C CYS A 52 89.39 -22.71 78.40
N ASN A 53 90.04 -23.72 78.98
CA ASN A 53 89.65 -25.13 78.81
C ASN A 53 88.36 -25.47 79.58
N GLU A 54 88.20 -24.93 80.80
CA GLU A 54 86.96 -25.02 81.58
C GLU A 54 85.78 -24.36 80.84
N ALA A 55 85.98 -23.16 80.30
CA ALA A 55 84.98 -22.45 79.50
C ALA A 55 84.58 -23.23 78.23
N ARG A 56 85.54 -23.89 77.55
CA ARG A 56 85.25 -24.77 76.41
C ARG A 56 84.36 -25.95 76.82
N THR A 57 84.65 -26.56 77.96
CA THR A 57 83.89 -27.70 78.49
C THR A 57 82.48 -27.29 78.88
N LEU A 58 82.35 -26.19 79.63
CA LEU A 58 81.07 -25.63 80.02
C LEU A 58 80.20 -25.28 78.79
N ARG A 59 80.80 -24.65 77.76
CA ARG A 59 80.11 -24.37 76.48
C ARG A 59 79.59 -25.65 75.81
N LEU A 60 80.37 -26.73 75.82
CA LEU A 60 79.94 -28.02 75.25
C LEU A 60 78.79 -28.64 76.05
N GLN A 61 78.78 -28.49 77.37
CA GLN A 61 77.67 -28.93 78.22
C GLN A 61 76.40 -28.12 77.92
N TYR A 62 76.48 -26.79 77.83
CA TYR A 62 75.36 -25.94 77.38
C TYR A 62 74.84 -26.36 76.00
N ARG A 63 75.76 -26.65 75.06
CA ARG A 63 75.39 -27.15 73.73
C ARG A 63 74.62 -28.47 73.83
N ASN A 64 75.07 -29.40 74.65
CA ASN A 64 74.44 -30.71 74.81
C ASN A 64 73.06 -30.60 75.45
N VAL A 65 72.90 -29.75 76.47
CA VAL A 65 71.60 -29.46 77.10
C VAL A 65 70.64 -28.88 76.07
N ARG A 66 71.07 -27.89 75.27
CA ARG A 66 70.27 -27.33 74.16
C ARG A 66 69.84 -28.38 73.14
N ILE A 67 70.74 -29.28 72.75
CA ILE A 67 70.42 -30.39 71.83
C ILE A 67 69.36 -31.31 72.45
N SER A 68 69.49 -31.62 73.75
CA SER A 68 68.52 -32.44 74.49
C SER A 68 67.13 -31.79 74.53
N THR A 69 67.04 -30.48 74.83
CA THR A 69 65.80 -29.71 74.75
C THR A 69 65.14 -29.84 73.38
N GLY A 70 65.94 -29.74 72.30
CA GLY A 70 65.45 -29.87 70.93
C GLY A 70 64.87 -31.27 70.62
N LYS A 71 65.45 -32.33 71.19
CA LYS A 71 64.91 -33.70 71.06
C LYS A 71 63.56 -33.84 71.76
N ILE A 72 63.46 -33.41 73.03
CA ILE A 72 62.21 -33.45 73.82
C ILE A 72 61.09 -32.70 73.09
N HIS A 73 61.38 -31.48 72.59
CA HIS A 73 60.42 -30.70 71.82
C HIS A 73 59.94 -31.44 70.55
N LYS A 74 60.86 -32.05 69.78
CA LYS A 74 60.52 -32.77 68.54
C LYS A 74 59.63 -33.99 68.82
N GLU A 75 59.94 -34.74 69.87
CA GLU A 75 59.18 -35.93 70.27
C GLU A 75 57.77 -35.56 70.74
N LEU A 76 57.64 -34.60 71.67
CA LEU A 76 56.34 -34.13 72.15
C LEU A 76 55.49 -33.54 71.01
N LYS A 77 56.07 -32.71 70.14
CA LYS A 77 55.35 -32.16 68.98
C LYS A 77 54.86 -33.26 68.03
N SER A 78 55.68 -34.29 67.80
CA SER A 78 55.28 -35.43 66.97
C SER A 78 54.15 -36.24 67.61
N PHE A 79 54.21 -36.44 68.94
CA PHE A 79 53.17 -37.14 69.68
C PHE A 79 51.82 -36.43 69.58
N TYR A 80 51.75 -35.13 69.88
CA TYR A 80 50.51 -34.36 69.79
C TYR A 80 49.98 -34.24 68.35
N LEU A 81 50.86 -34.14 67.35
CA LEU A 81 50.45 -34.16 65.94
C LEU A 81 49.81 -35.50 65.55
N LYS A 82 50.39 -36.63 66.00
CA LYS A 82 49.80 -37.95 65.79
C LYS A 82 48.47 -38.10 66.53
N GLY A 83 48.38 -37.55 67.75
CA GLY A 83 47.14 -37.48 68.52
C GLY A 83 46.04 -36.72 67.78
N GLY A 84 46.36 -35.54 67.22
CA GLY A 84 45.42 -34.77 66.40
C GLY A 84 44.92 -35.56 65.19
N ARG A 85 45.85 -36.19 64.43
CA ARG A 85 45.48 -37.05 63.29
C ARG A 85 44.62 -38.26 63.68
N PHE A 86 44.83 -38.80 64.87
CA PHE A 86 44.01 -39.91 65.39
C PHE A 86 42.57 -39.45 65.66
N VAL A 87 42.40 -38.27 66.27
CA VAL A 87 41.07 -37.66 66.47
C VAL A 87 40.39 -37.37 65.13
N ASP A 88 41.12 -36.81 64.16
CA ASP A 88 40.59 -36.58 62.80
C ASP A 88 40.18 -37.89 62.12
N GLY A 89 40.96 -38.96 62.30
CA GLY A 89 40.63 -40.29 61.79
C GLY A 89 39.29 -40.80 62.32
N TRP A 90 39.02 -40.64 63.62
CA TRP A 90 37.74 -41.00 64.22
C TRP A 90 36.58 -40.16 63.71
N LYS A 91 36.77 -38.84 63.57
CA LYS A 91 35.77 -37.96 62.97
C LYS A 91 35.41 -38.46 61.57
N ASN A 92 36.39 -38.68 60.71
CA ASN A 92 36.17 -39.12 59.33
C ASN A 92 35.52 -40.51 59.27
N ALA A 93 35.92 -41.44 60.15
CA ALA A 93 35.31 -42.76 60.23
C ALA A 93 33.83 -42.68 60.62
N GLN A 94 33.48 -41.80 61.55
CA GLN A 94 32.09 -41.56 61.93
C GLN A 94 31.31 -40.93 60.77
N SER A 95 31.84 -39.90 60.11
CA SER A 95 31.17 -39.26 58.96
C SER A 95 30.93 -40.25 57.83
N MET A 96 31.94 -41.03 57.44
CA MET A 96 31.78 -42.08 56.42
C MET A 96 30.71 -43.12 56.79
N ALA A 97 30.55 -43.43 58.08
CA ALA A 97 29.52 -44.36 58.54
C ALA A 97 28.13 -43.72 58.56
N SER A 98 28.01 -42.42 58.88
CA SER A 98 26.72 -41.72 58.94
C SER A 98 26.22 -41.28 57.57
N ASP A 99 27.08 -40.77 56.69
CA ASP A 99 26.68 -40.13 55.43
C ASP A 99 25.80 -41.05 54.56
N GLY A 100 26.22 -42.30 54.38
CA GLY A 100 25.44 -43.28 53.61
C GLY A 100 24.15 -43.75 54.29
N ILE A 101 24.04 -43.59 55.62
CA ILE A 101 22.80 -43.86 56.35
C ILE A 101 21.86 -42.66 56.25
N GLU A 102 22.38 -41.44 56.42
CA GLU A 102 21.61 -40.20 56.27
C GLU A 102 21.02 -40.06 54.87
N GLU A 103 21.79 -40.38 53.82
CA GLU A 103 21.28 -40.38 52.44
C GLU A 103 20.11 -41.36 52.26
N LYS A 104 20.22 -42.58 52.81
CA LYS A 104 19.13 -43.57 52.76
C LYS A 104 17.92 -43.12 53.55
N LEU A 105 18.11 -42.57 54.74
CA LEU A 105 17.02 -42.04 55.56
C LEU A 105 16.33 -40.88 54.85
N SER A 106 17.09 -39.98 54.21
CA SER A 106 16.55 -38.88 53.41
C SER A 106 15.77 -39.38 52.19
N ALA A 107 16.27 -40.43 51.51
CA ALA A 107 15.54 -41.06 50.40
C ALA A 107 14.21 -41.68 50.86
N ILE A 108 14.18 -42.27 52.06
CA ILE A 108 12.94 -42.81 52.66
C ILE A 108 11.99 -41.66 53.02
N GLU A 109 12.49 -40.60 53.66
CA GLU A 109 11.70 -39.41 54.02
C GLU A 109 11.04 -38.78 52.80
N ASN A 110 11.78 -38.66 51.70
CA ASN A 110 11.33 -37.99 50.49
C ASN A 110 10.67 -38.93 49.47
N HIS A 111 10.52 -40.23 49.77
CA HIS A 111 10.02 -41.24 48.83
C HIS A 111 8.68 -40.84 48.17
N PHE A 112 7.70 -40.45 48.98
CA PHE A 112 6.38 -40.08 48.45
C PHE A 112 6.37 -38.73 47.74
N LYS A 113 7.21 -37.78 48.18
CA LYS A 113 7.36 -36.49 47.50
C LYS A 113 7.91 -36.70 46.08
N LEU A 114 8.95 -37.53 45.95
CA LEU A 114 9.53 -37.87 44.64
C LEU A 114 8.52 -38.60 43.74
N ILE A 115 7.69 -39.48 44.30
CA ILE A 115 6.62 -40.15 43.55
C ILE A 115 5.56 -39.14 43.08
N GLU A 116 5.16 -38.21 43.94
CA GLU A 116 4.18 -37.18 43.60
C GLU A 116 4.71 -36.20 42.55
N GLU A 117 5.95 -35.75 42.69
CA GLU A 117 6.65 -34.94 41.68
C GLU A 117 6.73 -35.66 40.34
N ALA A 118 7.09 -36.96 40.34
CA ALA A 118 7.12 -37.76 39.13
C ALA A 118 5.74 -37.88 38.47
N LYS A 119 4.66 -38.07 39.25
CA LYS A 119 3.29 -38.08 38.73
C LYS A 119 2.89 -36.74 38.12
N ILE A 120 3.24 -35.63 38.76
CA ILE A 120 2.96 -34.28 38.26
C ILE A 120 3.68 -34.05 36.93
N ILE A 121 4.94 -34.49 36.80
CA ILE A 121 5.72 -34.39 35.56
C ILE A 121 5.08 -35.24 34.45
N GLU A 122 4.72 -36.50 34.74
CA GLU A 122 4.07 -37.37 33.75
C GLU A 122 2.71 -36.79 33.29
N LEU A 123 1.95 -36.23 34.23
CA LEU A 123 0.67 -35.59 33.92
C LEU A 123 0.86 -34.31 33.09
N GLN A 124 1.88 -33.51 33.40
CA GLN A 124 2.28 -32.35 32.59
C GLN A 124 2.56 -32.79 31.15
N GLU A 125 3.44 -33.78 30.94
CA GLU A 125 3.80 -34.25 29.60
C GLU A 125 2.59 -34.79 28.82
N SER A 126 1.71 -35.56 29.49
CA SER A 126 0.50 -36.08 28.85
C SER A 126 -0.43 -34.95 28.40
N ARG A 127 -0.63 -33.95 29.26
CA ARG A 127 -1.49 -32.78 28.99
C ARG A 127 -0.91 -31.90 27.88
N GLU A 128 0.40 -31.70 27.86
CA GLU A 128 1.10 -30.98 26.79
C GLU A 128 0.91 -31.64 25.42
N LYS A 129 1.09 -32.97 25.34
CA LYS A 129 0.86 -33.75 24.11
C LYS A 129 -0.58 -33.61 23.61
N GLU A 130 -1.55 -33.45 24.50
CA GLU A 130 -2.93 -33.23 24.10
C GLU A 130 -3.16 -31.83 23.52
N LEU A 131 -2.55 -30.78 24.10
CA LEU A 131 -2.68 -29.40 23.62
C LEU A 131 -1.98 -29.15 22.29
N GLN A 132 -0.88 -29.87 22.03
CA GLN A 132 -0.17 -29.77 20.75
C GLN A 132 -1.08 -30.00 19.54
N LYS A 133 -2.14 -30.82 19.68
CA LYS A 133 -3.12 -31.08 18.61
C LYS A 133 -3.90 -29.84 18.18
N TYR A 134 -4.03 -28.86 19.06
CA TYR A 134 -4.80 -27.63 18.82
C TYR A 134 -3.90 -26.43 18.52
N ASN A 135 -2.58 -26.65 18.37
CA ASN A 135 -1.58 -25.62 18.09
C ASN A 135 -1.59 -24.46 19.10
N GLU A 136 -1.86 -24.79 20.37
CA GLU A 136 -1.95 -23.83 21.47
C GLU A 136 -0.61 -23.71 22.22
N ILE A 137 -0.38 -22.58 22.89
CA ILE A 137 0.84 -22.34 23.68
C ILE A 137 0.83 -23.24 24.92
N ILE A 138 1.92 -23.96 25.12
CA ILE A 138 2.13 -24.81 26.31
C ILE A 138 2.39 -23.92 27.52
N LEU A 139 1.48 -23.98 28.50
CA LEU A 139 1.62 -23.29 29.78
C LEU A 139 2.36 -24.15 30.81
N PRO A 140 3.18 -23.55 31.70
CA PRO A 140 3.76 -24.27 32.82
C PRO A 140 2.67 -24.62 33.86
N GLY A 141 2.83 -25.76 34.55
CA GLY A 141 1.98 -26.14 35.70
C GLY A 141 0.69 -26.88 35.36
N LEU A 142 0.51 -27.33 34.10
CA LEU A 142 -0.60 -28.20 33.70
C LEU A 142 -0.71 -29.45 34.58
N GLY A 143 0.40 -30.08 35.00
CA GLY A 143 0.39 -31.27 35.84
C GLY A 143 -0.05 -31.02 37.29
N GLN A 144 -0.02 -29.77 37.76
CA GLN A 144 -0.46 -29.39 39.11
C GLN A 144 -1.96 -29.08 39.19
N MET A 145 -2.61 -28.90 38.04
CA MET A 145 -4.04 -28.60 37.98
C MET A 145 -4.85 -29.86 38.35
N ASP A 146 -5.93 -29.67 39.10
CA ASP A 146 -6.90 -30.75 39.29
C ASP A 146 -7.59 -31.11 37.96
N ASP A 147 -8.15 -32.31 37.89
CA ASP A 147 -8.76 -32.81 36.65
C ASP A 147 -9.96 -31.97 36.18
N GLN A 148 -10.71 -31.37 37.09
CA GLN A 148 -11.85 -30.53 36.72
C GLN A 148 -11.35 -29.23 36.05
N THR A 149 -10.34 -28.58 36.62
CA THR A 149 -9.72 -27.39 36.04
C THR A 149 -9.07 -27.71 34.70
N TRP A 150 -8.38 -28.85 34.58
CA TRP A 150 -7.81 -29.30 33.31
C TRP A 150 -8.88 -29.52 32.24
N ASN A 151 -9.97 -30.23 32.56
CA ASN A 151 -11.03 -30.52 31.60
C ASN A 151 -11.74 -29.24 31.13
N ASN A 152 -11.95 -28.28 32.02
CA ASN A 152 -12.51 -26.97 31.68
C ASN A 152 -11.58 -26.20 30.73
N TYR A 153 -10.28 -26.16 31.04
CA TYR A 153 -9.28 -25.53 30.19
C TYR A 153 -9.23 -26.17 28.80
N LEU A 154 -9.13 -27.49 28.73
CA LEU A 154 -9.10 -28.25 27.48
C LEU A 154 -10.38 -28.03 26.65
N THR A 155 -11.54 -27.94 27.29
CA THR A 155 -12.81 -27.63 26.62
C THR A 155 -12.80 -26.22 26.01
N GLY A 156 -12.25 -25.24 26.73
CA GLY A 156 -12.04 -23.89 26.20
C GLY A 156 -11.12 -23.87 24.98
N VAL A 157 -9.99 -24.58 25.04
CA VAL A 157 -9.05 -24.70 23.92
C VAL A 157 -9.70 -25.35 22.70
N LYS A 158 -10.41 -26.47 22.90
CA LYS A 158 -11.17 -27.16 21.83
C LYS A 158 -12.18 -26.22 21.17
N THR A 159 -12.94 -25.49 21.98
CA THR A 159 -13.95 -24.54 21.50
C THR A 159 -13.31 -23.42 20.69
N ASN A 160 -12.22 -22.82 21.20
CA ASN A 160 -11.50 -21.75 20.50
C ASN A 160 -10.88 -22.23 19.18
N TYR A 161 -10.32 -23.44 19.15
CA TYR A 161 -9.78 -24.02 17.94
C TYR A 161 -10.87 -24.25 16.88
N GLN A 162 -12.02 -24.80 17.29
CA GLN A 162 -13.16 -25.00 16.40
C GLN A 162 -13.70 -23.67 15.87
N LEU A 163 -13.82 -22.65 16.73
CA LEU A 163 -14.22 -21.31 16.33
C LEU A 163 -13.26 -20.69 15.31
N LYS A 164 -11.94 -20.90 15.46
CA LYS A 164 -10.94 -20.44 14.47
C LYS A 164 -11.16 -21.12 13.11
N ILE A 165 -11.35 -22.43 13.10
CA ILE A 165 -11.61 -23.21 11.88
C ILE A 165 -12.92 -22.74 11.20
N ASP A 166 -13.98 -22.59 11.97
CA ASP A 166 -15.29 -22.21 11.42
C ASP A 166 -15.29 -20.76 10.92
N ALA A 167 -14.60 -19.85 11.63
CA ALA A 167 -14.38 -18.49 11.16
C ALA A 167 -13.57 -18.44 9.86
N GLU A 168 -12.53 -19.26 9.74
CA GLU A 168 -11.73 -19.36 8.51
C GLU A 168 -12.56 -19.88 7.33
N LYS A 169 -13.35 -20.95 7.54
CA LYS A 169 -14.28 -21.47 6.53
C LYS A 169 -15.32 -20.44 6.13
N LEU A 170 -15.92 -19.74 7.09
CA LEU A 170 -16.91 -18.70 6.81
C LEU A 170 -16.27 -17.55 6.01
N ALA A 171 -15.05 -17.13 6.38
CA ALA A 171 -14.30 -16.10 5.66
C ALA A 171 -13.90 -16.54 4.23
N GLU A 172 -13.61 -17.82 4.03
CA GLU A 172 -13.35 -18.37 2.69
C GLU A 172 -14.64 -18.43 1.86
N GLU A 173 -15.76 -18.83 2.46
CA GLU A 173 -17.07 -18.84 1.79
C GLU A 173 -17.54 -17.43 1.42
N THR A 174 -17.35 -16.43 2.29
CA THR A 174 -17.69 -15.04 1.97
C THR A 174 -16.84 -14.53 0.83
N LYS A 175 -15.52 -14.77 0.83
CA LYS A 175 -14.62 -14.43 -0.29
C LYS A 175 -15.06 -15.09 -1.60
N LYS A 176 -15.44 -16.38 -1.56
CA LYS A 176 -15.96 -17.10 -2.74
C LYS A 176 -17.26 -16.50 -3.25
N LYS A 177 -18.19 -16.13 -2.35
CA LYS A 177 -19.45 -15.46 -2.71
C LYS A 177 -19.20 -14.07 -3.30
N GLU A 178 -18.33 -13.28 -2.70
CA GLU A 178 -17.94 -11.95 -3.19
C GLU A 178 -17.26 -12.01 -4.55
N ALA A 179 -16.32 -12.94 -4.76
CA ALA A 179 -15.69 -13.19 -6.05
C ALA A 179 -16.75 -13.54 -7.11
N ARG A 180 -17.69 -14.44 -6.78
CA ARG A 180 -18.79 -14.79 -7.69
C ARG A 180 -19.68 -13.59 -8.02
N ILE A 181 -19.96 -12.71 -7.04
CA ILE A 181 -20.73 -11.48 -7.26
C ILE A 181 -19.96 -10.53 -8.18
N LEU A 182 -18.65 -10.40 -7.99
CA LEU A 182 -17.80 -9.53 -8.82
C LEU A 182 -17.72 -10.04 -10.26
N ASP A 183 -17.51 -11.34 -10.45
CA ASP A 183 -17.50 -11.97 -11.78
C ASP A 183 -18.85 -11.77 -12.47
N LEU A 184 -19.95 -12.04 -11.76
CA LEU A 184 -21.30 -11.84 -12.29
C LEU A 184 -21.58 -10.37 -12.61
N HIS A 185 -21.08 -9.43 -11.80
CA HIS A 185 -21.15 -8.01 -12.09
C HIS A 185 -20.41 -7.68 -13.38
N ALA A 186 -19.17 -8.14 -13.54
CA ALA A 186 -18.38 -7.89 -14.74
C ALA A 186 -19.04 -8.46 -16.01
N GLU A 187 -19.57 -9.68 -15.94
CA GLU A 187 -20.33 -10.30 -17.05
C GLU A 187 -21.56 -9.47 -17.42
N ARG A 188 -22.37 -9.09 -16.42
CA ARG A 188 -23.59 -8.31 -16.63
C ARG A 188 -23.29 -6.90 -17.15
N THR A 189 -22.26 -6.25 -16.62
CA THR A 189 -21.79 -4.94 -17.09
C THR A 189 -21.40 -5.02 -18.57
N LYS A 190 -20.67 -6.05 -19.00
CA LYS A 190 -20.32 -6.23 -20.43
C LYS A 190 -21.56 -6.31 -21.34
N VAL A 191 -22.60 -7.01 -20.90
CA VAL A 191 -23.84 -7.18 -21.66
C VAL A 191 -24.65 -5.88 -21.77
N ILE A 192 -24.64 -5.06 -20.73
CA ILE A 192 -25.49 -3.86 -20.63
C ILE A 192 -24.79 -2.57 -21.08
N LEU A 193 -23.46 -2.55 -21.11
CA LEU A 193 -22.62 -1.42 -21.52
C LEU A 193 -22.93 -0.86 -22.93
N PRO A 194 -23.26 -1.67 -23.96
CA PRO A 194 -23.67 -1.15 -25.25
C PRO A 194 -24.90 -0.23 -25.20
N TYR A 195 -25.66 -0.29 -24.11
CA TYR A 195 -26.87 0.50 -23.88
C TYR A 195 -26.67 1.65 -22.88
N HIS A 196 -25.42 2.01 -22.53
CA HIS A 196 -25.11 3.03 -21.51
C HIS A 196 -25.80 4.38 -21.74
N GLN A 197 -26.02 4.79 -22.99
CA GLN A 197 -26.69 6.05 -23.34
C GLN A 197 -28.15 6.12 -22.85
N TRP A 198 -28.78 4.97 -22.58
CA TRP A 198 -30.16 4.87 -22.12
C TRP A 198 -30.27 4.41 -20.67
N TRP A 199 -29.14 4.34 -19.95
CA TRP A 199 -29.13 4.02 -18.53
C TRP A 199 -29.87 5.07 -17.72
N GLU A 200 -30.57 4.61 -16.70
CA GLU A 200 -31.13 5.49 -15.69
C GLU A 200 -29.99 5.95 -14.76
N PRO A 201 -30.07 7.16 -14.17
CA PRO A 201 -29.00 7.71 -13.33
C PRO A 201 -28.52 6.74 -12.23
N GLU A 202 -29.45 6.00 -11.63
CA GLU A 202 -29.21 5.02 -10.58
C GLU A 202 -28.31 3.86 -11.04
N LEU A 203 -28.37 3.49 -12.33
CA LEU A 203 -27.53 2.43 -12.91
C LEU A 203 -26.10 2.90 -13.19
N SER A 204 -25.87 4.21 -13.17
CA SER A 204 -24.56 4.83 -13.41
C SER A 204 -23.83 5.17 -12.11
N GLU A 205 -24.43 4.89 -10.96
CA GLU A 205 -23.82 5.12 -9.66
C GLU A 205 -22.63 4.18 -9.43
N PRO A 206 -21.50 4.67 -8.87
CA PRO A 206 -20.31 3.85 -8.61
C PRO A 206 -20.57 2.62 -7.73
N ASP A 207 -21.58 2.70 -6.86
CA ASP A 207 -21.93 1.65 -5.91
C ASP A 207 -22.94 0.63 -6.48
N PHE A 208 -23.46 0.86 -7.69
CA PHE A 208 -24.45 -0.01 -8.30
C PHE A 208 -23.84 -1.32 -8.79
N ASN A 209 -24.11 -2.42 -8.09
CA ASN A 209 -23.53 -3.73 -8.40
C ASN A 209 -24.56 -4.67 -9.07
N PHE A 210 -24.50 -4.78 -10.40
CA PHE A 210 -25.30 -5.73 -11.18
C PHE A 210 -25.19 -7.20 -10.74
N GLY A 211 -24.10 -7.62 -10.10
CA GLY A 211 -23.94 -8.98 -9.57
C GLY A 211 -24.79 -9.30 -8.35
N LYS A 212 -25.23 -8.28 -7.60
CA LYS A 212 -26.15 -8.44 -6.46
C LYS A 212 -27.62 -8.57 -6.87
N LEU A 213 -27.95 -8.26 -8.13
CA LEU A 213 -29.33 -8.34 -8.62
C LEU A 213 -29.78 -9.79 -8.81
N GLY A 214 -31.05 -10.07 -8.51
CA GLY A 214 -31.69 -11.31 -8.95
C GLY A 214 -31.71 -11.40 -10.49
N VAL A 215 -31.72 -12.62 -11.03
CA VAL A 215 -31.71 -12.88 -12.49
C VAL A 215 -32.87 -12.15 -13.18
N THR A 216 -34.07 -12.25 -12.61
CA THR A 216 -35.28 -11.60 -13.15
C THR A 216 -35.19 -10.07 -13.18
N ALA A 217 -34.60 -9.47 -12.15
CA ALA A 217 -34.41 -8.02 -12.07
C ALA A 217 -33.43 -7.53 -13.13
N PHE A 218 -32.29 -8.21 -13.29
CA PHE A 218 -31.32 -7.89 -14.33
C PHE A 218 -31.91 -8.03 -15.74
N ASP A 219 -32.63 -9.12 -16.01
CA ASP A 219 -33.25 -9.36 -17.31
C ASP A 219 -34.28 -8.30 -17.68
N ASN A 220 -35.06 -7.81 -16.70
CA ASN A 220 -36.01 -6.74 -16.92
C ASN A 220 -35.32 -5.42 -17.29
N ILE A 221 -34.23 -5.06 -16.60
CA ILE A 221 -33.43 -3.88 -16.94
C ILE A 221 -32.87 -4.01 -18.36
N LEU A 222 -32.29 -5.16 -18.69
CA LEU A 222 -31.72 -5.40 -20.02
C LEU A 222 -32.79 -5.31 -21.13
N ARG A 223 -33.99 -5.85 -20.89
CA ARG A 223 -35.13 -5.75 -21.83
C ARG A 223 -35.57 -4.30 -22.02
N SER A 224 -35.72 -3.55 -20.93
CA SER A 224 -36.10 -2.13 -20.97
C SER A 224 -35.10 -1.31 -21.79
N LEU A 225 -33.79 -1.49 -21.55
CA LEU A 225 -32.74 -0.80 -22.29
C LEU A 225 -32.71 -1.18 -23.78
N LYS A 226 -32.90 -2.46 -24.10
CA LYS A 226 -33.04 -2.91 -25.49
C LYS A 226 -34.22 -2.23 -26.19
N GLN A 227 -35.35 -2.12 -25.50
CA GLN A 227 -36.53 -1.45 -26.04
C GLN A 227 -36.28 0.04 -26.27
N LYS A 228 -35.69 0.75 -25.29
CA LYS A 228 -35.30 2.16 -25.43
C LYS A 228 -34.39 2.40 -26.64
N LYS A 229 -33.41 1.52 -26.86
CA LYS A 229 -32.54 1.59 -28.06
C LYS A 229 -33.33 1.41 -29.36
N VAL A 230 -34.21 0.41 -29.42
CA VAL A 230 -35.04 0.17 -30.61
C VAL A 230 -35.93 1.37 -30.93
N ASP A 231 -36.53 1.98 -29.91
CA ASP A 231 -37.40 3.14 -30.10
C ASP A 231 -36.60 4.39 -30.52
N TRP A 232 -35.39 4.56 -29.98
CA TRP A 232 -34.47 5.61 -30.40
C TRP A 232 -33.99 5.42 -31.85
N ASP A 233 -33.59 4.21 -32.24
CA ASP A 233 -33.13 3.91 -33.61
C ASP A 233 -34.25 4.18 -34.65
N LYS A 234 -35.51 3.87 -34.30
CA LYS A 234 -36.67 4.21 -35.14
C LYS A 234 -36.86 5.71 -35.27
N GLU A 235 -36.76 6.46 -34.17
CA GLU A 235 -36.94 7.90 -34.20
C GLU A 235 -35.82 8.60 -34.98
N GLN A 236 -34.56 8.15 -34.82
CA GLN A 236 -33.45 8.65 -35.64
C GLN A 236 -33.67 8.38 -37.12
N SER A 237 -34.19 7.21 -37.47
CA SER A 237 -34.51 6.89 -38.87
C SER A 237 -35.60 7.82 -39.43
N ARG A 238 -36.64 8.14 -38.64
CA ARG A 238 -37.68 9.10 -39.03
C ARG A 238 -37.13 10.51 -39.20
N ILE A 239 -36.30 10.97 -38.26
CA ILE A 239 -35.64 12.29 -38.33
C ILE A 239 -34.76 12.39 -39.57
N LEU A 240 -33.99 11.34 -39.90
CA LEU A 240 -33.16 11.31 -41.11
C LEU A 240 -34.01 11.39 -42.38
N GLU A 241 -35.12 10.65 -42.44
CA GLU A 241 -36.04 10.67 -43.58
C GLU A 241 -36.73 12.02 -43.72
N GLU A 242 -37.16 12.64 -42.62
CA GLU A 242 -37.76 13.98 -42.59
C GLU A 242 -36.76 15.06 -43.01
N ASN A 243 -35.54 15.04 -42.46
CA ASN A 243 -34.48 15.97 -42.85
C ASN A 243 -34.14 15.87 -44.34
N LYS A 244 -34.09 14.64 -44.88
CA LYS A 244 -33.88 14.42 -46.32
C LYS A 244 -35.01 15.00 -47.17
N ARG A 245 -36.26 14.85 -46.74
CA ARG A 245 -37.42 15.47 -47.41
C ARG A 245 -37.34 17.00 -47.39
N LEU A 246 -36.97 17.57 -46.24
CA LEU A 246 -36.80 19.02 -46.09
C LEU A 246 -35.66 19.54 -46.97
N GLU A 247 -34.54 18.83 -47.09
CA GLU A 247 -33.45 19.18 -48.01
C GLU A 247 -33.90 19.14 -49.48
N ASP A 248 -34.67 18.13 -49.88
CA ASP A 248 -35.18 18.01 -51.25
C ASP A 248 -36.24 19.08 -51.55
N GLU A 249 -37.08 19.44 -50.58
CA GLU A 249 -38.03 20.54 -50.69
C GLU A 249 -37.33 21.91 -50.75
N ALA A 250 -36.28 22.12 -49.94
CA ALA A 250 -35.44 23.31 -49.98
C ALA A 250 -34.75 23.45 -51.34
N LYS A 251 -34.16 22.38 -51.88
CA LYS A 251 -33.55 22.37 -53.23
C LYS A 251 -34.56 22.70 -54.32
N LYS A 252 -35.79 22.16 -54.25
CA LYS A 252 -36.86 22.49 -55.20
C LYS A 252 -37.31 23.94 -55.07
N ARG A 253 -37.36 24.49 -53.86
CA ARG A 253 -37.67 25.91 -53.62
C ARG A 253 -36.57 26.80 -54.20
N ASP A 254 -35.31 26.49 -53.93
CA ASP A 254 -34.14 27.22 -54.46
C ASP A 254 -34.10 27.17 -55.99
N GLU A 255 -34.36 26.00 -56.59
CA GLU A 255 -34.42 25.86 -58.05
C GLU A 255 -35.59 26.66 -58.63
N LYS A 256 -36.77 26.64 -57.99
CA LYS A 256 -37.92 27.45 -58.39
C LYS A 256 -37.60 28.95 -58.29
N GLU A 257 -36.95 29.39 -57.22
CA GLU A 257 -36.51 30.78 -57.07
C GLU A 257 -35.47 31.19 -58.11
N LYS A 258 -34.54 30.30 -58.47
CA LYS A 258 -33.59 30.52 -59.58
C LYS A 258 -34.31 30.64 -60.92
N GLN A 259 -35.26 29.75 -61.20
CA GLN A 259 -36.07 29.79 -62.42
C GLN A 259 -36.92 31.06 -62.49
N ASP A 260 -37.52 31.48 -61.38
CA ASP A 260 -38.30 32.72 -61.32
C ASP A 260 -37.41 33.95 -61.45
N ARG A 261 -36.19 33.94 -60.89
CA ARG A 261 -35.18 35.00 -61.09
C ARG A 261 -34.75 35.08 -62.56
N LEU A 262 -34.47 33.94 -63.20
CA LEU A 262 -34.08 33.87 -64.61
C LEU A 262 -35.21 34.33 -65.54
N LYS A 263 -36.47 34.00 -65.20
CA LYS A 263 -37.64 34.51 -65.92
C LYS A 263 -37.77 36.03 -65.79
N ARG A 264 -37.62 36.58 -64.58
CA ARG A 264 -37.64 38.03 -64.34
C ARG A 264 -36.54 38.74 -65.13
N GLU A 265 -35.32 38.24 -65.08
CA GLU A 265 -34.17 38.78 -65.81
C GLU A 265 -34.38 38.72 -67.33
N ASN A 266 -34.93 37.62 -67.86
CA ASN A 266 -35.27 37.53 -69.28
C ASN A 266 -36.41 38.49 -69.67
N THR A 267 -37.45 38.66 -68.85
CA THR A 267 -38.50 39.65 -69.12
C THR A 267 -37.93 41.07 -69.11
N GLU A 268 -37.07 41.41 -68.16
CA GLU A 268 -36.40 42.72 -68.11
C GLU A 268 -35.49 42.94 -69.32
N ARG A 269 -34.77 41.91 -69.79
CA ARG A 269 -33.94 42.00 -71.00
C ARG A 269 -34.80 42.23 -72.25
N VAL A 270 -35.89 41.50 -72.40
CA VAL A 270 -36.83 41.66 -73.52
C VAL A 270 -37.50 43.05 -73.49
N GLU A 271 -37.84 43.57 -72.31
CA GLU A 271 -38.36 44.93 -72.20
C GLU A 271 -37.30 45.99 -72.54
N ARG A 272 -36.04 45.78 -72.13
CA ARG A 272 -34.92 46.68 -72.47
C ARG A 272 -34.66 46.70 -73.97
N GLU A 273 -34.60 45.53 -74.62
CA GLU A 273 -34.47 45.41 -76.08
C GLU A 273 -35.66 46.03 -76.84
N LYS A 274 -36.89 45.93 -76.31
CA LYS A 274 -38.06 46.61 -76.89
C LYS A 274 -37.97 48.12 -76.75
N ARG A 275 -37.50 48.64 -75.60
CA ARG A 275 -37.27 50.08 -75.41
C ARG A 275 -36.20 50.61 -76.34
N GLU A 276 -35.08 49.91 -76.47
CA GLU A 276 -33.99 50.27 -77.39
C GLU A 276 -34.45 50.25 -78.86
N LYS A 277 -35.23 49.25 -79.28
CA LYS A 277 -35.82 49.22 -80.62
C LYS A 277 -36.78 50.39 -80.86
N LEU A 278 -37.67 50.68 -79.91
CA LEU A 278 -38.61 51.80 -80.01
C LEU A 278 -37.87 53.15 -80.10
N GLU A 279 -36.78 53.30 -79.34
CA GLU A 279 -35.94 54.50 -79.33
C GLU A 279 -35.17 54.66 -80.65
N SER A 280 -34.65 53.56 -81.21
CA SER A 280 -34.02 53.55 -82.54
C SER A 280 -35.00 53.90 -83.66
N GLU A 281 -36.25 53.45 -83.57
CA GLU A 281 -37.30 53.71 -84.55
C GLU A 281 -37.81 55.16 -84.47
N LEU A 282 -37.90 55.72 -83.25
CA LEU A 282 -38.17 57.13 -83.02
C LEU A 282 -37.06 58.03 -83.58
N ASN A 283 -35.80 57.65 -83.41
CA ASN A 283 -34.68 58.40 -83.95
C ASN A 283 -34.65 58.34 -85.48
N GLN A 284 -34.91 57.19 -86.10
CA GLN A 284 -35.05 57.08 -87.56
C GLN A 284 -36.22 57.91 -88.11
N ARG A 285 -37.36 57.96 -87.42
CA ARG A 285 -38.48 58.84 -87.81
C ARG A 285 -38.11 60.31 -87.75
N LYS A 286 -37.41 60.74 -86.69
CA LYS A 286 -36.94 62.13 -86.56
C LYS A 286 -35.94 62.49 -87.66
N GLU A 287 -35.06 61.57 -88.06
CA GLU A 287 -34.09 61.76 -89.14
C GLU A 287 -34.78 61.92 -90.51
N VAL A 288 -35.79 61.09 -90.79
CA VAL A 288 -36.60 61.18 -92.02
C VAL A 288 -37.43 62.47 -92.06
N GLU A 289 -37.94 62.93 -90.91
CA GLU A 289 -38.69 64.19 -90.82
C GLU A 289 -37.78 65.42 -90.99
N LEU A 290 -36.55 65.37 -90.47
CA LEU A 290 -35.54 66.42 -90.67
C LEU A 290 -35.14 66.53 -92.15
N GLN A 291 -34.96 65.39 -92.84
CA GLN A 291 -34.65 65.37 -94.27
C GLN A 291 -35.78 65.95 -95.13
N LYS A 292 -37.06 65.69 -94.78
CA LYS A 292 -38.20 66.30 -95.48
C LYS A 292 -38.26 67.81 -95.34
N LYS A 293 -37.95 68.36 -94.15
CA LYS A 293 -37.91 69.82 -93.94
C LYS A 293 -36.78 70.50 -94.71
N VAL A 294 -35.61 69.85 -94.82
CA VAL A 294 -34.48 70.35 -95.63
C VAL A 294 -34.80 70.33 -97.14
N GLU A 295 -35.57 69.35 -97.60
CA GLU A 295 -36.01 69.26 -99.00
C GLU A 295 -37.12 70.30 -99.34
N GLU A 296 -38.03 70.59 -98.40
CA GLU A 296 -39.06 71.63 -98.55
C GLU A 296 -38.46 73.05 -98.60
N GLU A 297 -37.45 73.35 -97.78
CA GLU A 297 -36.75 74.65 -97.85
C GLU A 297 -35.99 74.85 -99.18
N LYS A 298 -35.43 73.78 -99.77
CA LYS A 298 -34.80 73.83 -101.09
C LYS A 298 -35.80 74.08 -102.23
N GLN A 299 -37.02 73.55 -102.13
CA GLN A 299 -38.06 73.77 -103.15
C GLN A 299 -38.60 75.21 -103.11
N ILE A 300 -38.77 75.79 -101.92
CA ILE A 300 -39.23 77.18 -101.77
C ILE A 300 -38.18 78.18 -102.30
N GLN A 301 -36.88 77.91 -102.11
CA GLN A 301 -35.82 78.77 -102.63
C GLN A 301 -35.67 78.67 -104.17
N ALA A 302 -36.02 77.54 -104.78
CA ALA A 302 -36.05 77.35 -106.23
C ALA A 302 -37.29 77.98 -106.91
N GLU A 303 -38.42 78.12 -106.20
CA GLU A 303 -39.60 78.82 -106.72
C GLU A 303 -39.47 80.34 -106.69
N LEU A 304 -38.77 80.92 -105.70
CA LEU A 304 -38.55 82.38 -105.64
C LEU A 304 -37.61 82.91 -106.74
N SER A 305 -36.75 82.08 -107.35
CA SER A 305 -35.77 82.53 -108.36
C SER A 305 -36.26 82.49 -109.81
N LYS A 306 -37.53 82.12 -110.06
CA LYS A 306 -38.11 82.13 -111.42
C LYS A 306 -38.69 83.51 -111.77
N GLY A 307 -38.10 84.16 -112.78
CA GLY A 307 -38.59 85.43 -113.34
C GLY A 307 -39.92 85.26 -114.10
N ASP A 308 -40.73 86.33 -114.16
CA ASP A 308 -42.16 86.31 -114.52
C ASP A 308 -42.51 85.58 -115.83
N LYS A 309 -41.61 85.55 -116.81
CA LYS A 309 -41.81 84.82 -118.07
C LYS A 309 -41.83 83.29 -117.90
N ALA A 310 -41.11 82.75 -116.93
CA ALA A 310 -41.10 81.31 -116.62
C ALA A 310 -42.31 80.89 -115.76
N LYS A 311 -42.77 81.78 -114.87
CA LYS A 311 -43.99 81.57 -114.06
C LYS A 311 -45.25 81.50 -114.92
N VAL A 312 -45.34 82.29 -116.00
CA VAL A 312 -46.46 82.20 -116.95
C VAL A 312 -46.40 80.92 -117.79
N GLN A 313 -45.20 80.39 -118.13
CA GLN A 313 -45.09 79.10 -118.82
C GLN A 313 -45.45 77.91 -117.91
N ASP A 314 -45.05 77.93 -116.64
CA ASP A 314 -45.47 76.92 -115.67
C ASP A 314 -47.00 77.01 -115.42
N LEU A 315 -47.59 78.20 -115.38
CA LEU A 315 -49.06 78.37 -115.31
C LEU A 315 -49.78 77.83 -116.56
N ILE A 316 -49.23 78.04 -117.76
CA ILE A 316 -49.78 77.48 -119.01
C ILE A 316 -49.65 75.95 -119.02
N LYS A 317 -48.54 75.41 -118.49
CA LYS A 317 -48.31 73.97 -118.38
C LYS A 317 -49.23 73.31 -117.34
N ASP A 318 -49.49 73.99 -116.23
CA ASP A 318 -50.46 73.56 -115.22
C ASP A 318 -51.90 73.64 -115.72
N LEU A 319 -52.26 74.66 -116.50
CA LEU A 319 -53.56 74.73 -117.18
C LEU A 319 -53.74 73.61 -118.22
N GLN A 320 -52.69 73.28 -118.99
CA GLN A 320 -52.72 72.14 -119.92
C GLN A 320 -52.75 70.77 -119.20
N ASN A 321 -52.12 70.64 -118.03
CA ASN A 321 -52.20 69.44 -117.21
C ASN A 321 -53.55 69.28 -116.50
N LEU A 322 -54.22 70.39 -116.13
CA LEU A 322 -55.59 70.36 -115.61
C LEU A 322 -56.59 69.81 -116.65
N GLN A 323 -56.41 70.12 -117.94
CA GLN A 323 -57.20 69.53 -119.04
C GLN A 323 -56.99 68.02 -119.19
N ARG A 324 -55.83 67.48 -118.78
CA ARG A 324 -55.54 66.02 -118.84
C ARG A 324 -55.89 65.27 -117.56
N LYS A 325 -55.91 65.95 -116.41
CA LYS A 325 -56.14 65.33 -115.08
C LYS A 325 -57.63 65.18 -114.75
N TYR A 326 -58.51 66.00 -115.33
CA TYR A 326 -59.96 65.84 -115.24
C TYR A 326 -60.54 65.30 -116.56
N GLN A 327 -60.18 64.07 -116.90
CA GLN A 327 -60.99 63.26 -117.82
C GLN A 327 -62.23 62.76 -117.09
N PHE A 328 -63.35 63.45 -117.32
CA PHE A 328 -64.69 62.97 -116.97
C PHE A 328 -65.01 61.72 -117.81
N LYS A 329 -64.81 60.53 -117.22
CA LYS A 329 -65.32 59.28 -117.77
C LYS A 329 -66.83 59.22 -117.53
N SER A 330 -67.62 59.67 -118.50
CA SER A 330 -69.04 59.29 -118.58
C SER A 330 -69.14 57.84 -119.06
N VAL A 331 -69.53 56.92 -118.18
CA VAL A 331 -70.01 55.57 -118.55
C VAL A 331 -71.53 55.58 -118.49
N ARG A 332 -72.15 55.19 -119.60
CA ARG A 332 -73.59 54.93 -119.75
C ARG A 332 -74.05 53.83 -118.80
N ASN A 333 -75.26 54.02 -118.32
CA ASN A 333 -76.13 53.05 -117.66
C ASN A 333 -76.39 51.80 -118.55
N SER A 334 -76.32 50.59 -117.99
CA SER A 334 -76.94 49.36 -118.54
C SER A 334 -76.92 48.23 -117.50
N GLY A 335 -77.95 48.22 -116.65
CA GLY A 335 -78.60 47.00 -116.15
C GLY A 335 -77.89 46.17 -115.07
N TYR A 336 -78.61 45.33 -114.32
CA TYR A 336 -80.04 45.21 -114.07
C TYR A 336 -80.17 44.15 -112.95
N ASN A 337 -81.20 44.33 -112.11
CA ASN A 337 -81.83 43.40 -111.18
C ASN A 337 -81.16 43.17 -109.81
N TYR A 338 -81.77 43.52 -108.67
CA TYR A 338 -83.15 43.97 -108.40
C TYR A 338 -83.23 45.37 -107.82
#